data_AF-A0A2S7KRV9-F1
#
_entry.id   AF-A0A2S7KRV9-F1
#
_cell.length_a   1.000
_cell.length_b   1.000
_cell.length_c   1.000
_cell.angle_alpha   90.00
_cell.angle_beta   90.00
_cell.angle_gamma   90.00
#
_symmetry.space_group_name_H-M   'P 1'
#
loop_
_entity.id
_entity.type
_entity.pdbx_description
1 polymer ?
#
loop_
_entity_poly.entity_id
_entity_poly.type
_entity_poly.pdbx_seq_one_letter_code
_entity_poly.pdbx_strand_id
1 'polypeptide(L)'
;MENKQLVRLAIILKHSSRIVLLILSVGVLIFALLSGSESMGGGIKGLLKNIPNTLPWTVLILAVLSSYKWAKAGSLISLLVSLGLMYFLNFSRGNFFLSTFVLCLLLVFLSFTLVLTTWSSAQKPEPEEK
;
A
#
# COMPACT_ATOMS: atom_id res chain seq x y z
N MET A 1 -2.58 -31.63 10.37
CA MET A 1 -3.17 -30.49 11.10
C MET A 1 -2.47 -29.16 10.81
N GLU A 2 -1.14 -29.16 10.69
CA GLU A 2 -0.28 -28.00 10.44
C GLU A 2 -0.67 -27.15 9.20
N ASN A 3 -1.02 -27.81 8.08
CA ASN A 3 -1.40 -27.12 6.84
C ASN A 3 -2.64 -26.21 7.00
N LYS A 4 -3.65 -26.61 7.80
CA LYS A 4 -4.86 -25.79 8.02
C LYS A 4 -4.57 -24.50 8.79
N GLN A 5 -3.61 -24.53 9.72
CA GLN A 5 -3.23 -23.34 10.49
C GLN A 5 -2.45 -22.34 9.62
N LEU A 6 -1.53 -22.84 8.78
CA LEU A 6 -0.78 -22.01 7.83
C LEU A 6 -1.69 -21.32 6.80
N VAL A 7 -2.69 -22.03 6.27
CA VAL A 7 -3.69 -21.44 5.36
C VAL A 7 -4.50 -20.34 6.06
N ARG A 8 -4.94 -20.56 7.31
CA ARG A 8 -5.64 -19.54 8.09
C ARG A 8 -4.77 -18.31 8.33
N LEU A 9 -3.51 -18.52 8.70
CA LEU A 9 -2.55 -17.44 8.93
C LEU A 9 -2.34 -16.61 7.65
N ALA A 10 -2.15 -17.26 6.50
CA ALA A 10 -1.98 -16.58 5.21
C ALA A 10 -3.22 -15.73 4.84
N ILE A 11 -4.42 -16.24 5.10
CA ILE A 11 -5.67 -15.49 4.87
C ILE A 11 -5.74 -14.26 5.78
N ILE A 12 -5.42 -14.42 7.08
CA ILE A 12 -5.41 -13.32 8.06
C ILE A 12 -4.40 -12.26 7.63
N LEU A 13 -3.15 -12.66 7.35
CA LEU A 13 -2.08 -11.76 6.93
C LEU A 13 -2.42 -11.01 5.64
N LYS A 14 -3.05 -11.68 4.67
CA LYS A 14 -3.50 -11.04 3.43
C LYS A 14 -4.52 -9.93 3.70
N HIS A 15 -5.52 -10.21 4.55
CA HIS A 15 -6.58 -9.22 4.83
C HIS A 15 -6.08 -8.10 5.72
N SER A 16 -5.30 -8.41 6.76
CA SER A 16 -4.72 -7.40 7.64
C SER A 16 -3.77 -6.48 6.86
N SER A 17 -2.91 -7.03 6.01
CA SER A 17 -2.01 -6.22 5.18
C SER A 17 -2.76 -5.23 4.29
N ARG A 18 -3.86 -5.66 3.65
CA ARG A 18 -4.70 -4.76 2.83
C ARG A 18 -5.33 -3.66 3.66
N ILE A 19 -5.93 -4.00 4.79
CA ILE A 19 -6.63 -3.05 5.64
C ILE A 19 -5.64 -2.03 6.20
N VAL A 20 -4.51 -2.47 6.73
CA VAL A 20 -3.48 -1.57 7.27
C VAL A 20 -2.89 -0.70 6.17
N LEU A 21 -2.59 -1.24 4.98
CA LEU A 21 -2.13 -0.44 3.83
C LEU A 21 -3.15 0.65 3.44
N LEU A 22 -4.44 0.31 3.39
CA LEU A 22 -5.49 1.28 3.10
C LEU A 22 -5.59 2.36 4.17
N ILE A 23 -5.60 1.99 5.45
CA ILE A 23 -5.67 2.96 6.56
C ILE A 23 -4.49 3.92 6.50
N LEU A 24 -3.26 3.41 6.34
CA LEU A 24 -2.07 4.23 6.27
C LEU A 24 -2.10 5.14 5.03
N SER A 25 -2.39 4.60 3.85
CA SER A 25 -2.39 5.38 2.60
C SER A 25 -3.50 6.44 2.57
N VAL A 26 -4.69 6.15 3.10
CA VAL A 26 -5.79 7.13 3.25
C VAL A 26 -5.42 8.20 4.28
N GLY A 27 -4.88 7.80 5.44
CA GLY A 27 -4.46 8.76 6.46
C GLY A 27 -3.39 9.72 5.94
N VAL A 28 -2.40 9.20 5.23
CA VAL A 28 -1.35 10.03 4.60
C VAL A 28 -1.91 10.84 3.44
N LEU A 29 -2.86 10.35 2.66
CA LEU A 29 -3.53 11.13 1.62
C LEU A 29 -4.24 12.35 2.21
N ILE A 30 -4.97 12.18 3.33
CA ILE A 30 -5.64 13.29 4.01
C ILE A 30 -4.60 14.31 4.50
N PHE A 31 -3.52 13.84 5.13
CA PHE A 31 -2.43 14.71 5.54
C PHE A 31 -1.80 15.45 4.34
N ALA A 32 -1.55 14.73 3.24
CA ALA A 32 -0.98 15.26 2.01
C ALA A 32 -1.91 16.29 1.35
N LEU A 33 -3.23 16.12 1.42
CA LEU A 33 -4.23 17.06 0.90
C LEU A 33 -4.22 18.37 1.68
N LEU A 34 -4.17 18.28 3.02
CA LEU A 34 -4.25 19.43 3.91
C LEU A 34 -2.91 20.19 3.97
N SER A 35 -1.79 19.46 4.05
CA SER A 35 -0.44 20.04 4.12
C SER A 35 -0.10 20.82 2.86
N GLY A 36 0.13 22.13 2.98
CA GLY A 36 0.49 23.01 1.87
C GLY A 36 -0.70 23.62 1.12
N SER A 37 -1.94 23.23 1.42
CA SER A 37 -3.12 23.84 0.78
C SER A 37 -3.28 25.33 1.14
N GLU A 38 -2.96 25.72 2.37
CA GLU A 38 -3.02 27.12 2.84
C GLU A 38 -2.00 28.01 2.13
N SER A 39 -0.76 27.55 1.98
CA SER A 39 0.32 28.31 1.31
C SER A 39 0.10 28.43 -0.21
N MET A 40 -0.74 27.59 -0.81
CA MET A 40 -1.05 27.61 -2.25
C MET A 40 -2.29 28.43 -2.62
N GLY A 41 -2.87 29.17 -1.67
CA GLY A 41 -4.00 30.08 -1.89
C GLY A 41 -5.29 29.66 -1.17
N GLY A 42 -5.24 28.63 -0.33
CA GLY A 42 -6.34 28.20 0.53
C GLY A 42 -7.55 27.62 -0.22
N GLY A 43 -8.47 27.03 0.54
CA GLY A 43 -9.72 26.44 0.03
C GLY A 43 -9.50 25.46 -1.13
N ILE A 44 -10.47 25.38 -2.04
CA ILE A 44 -10.45 24.45 -3.19
C ILE A 44 -9.24 24.70 -4.12
N LYS A 45 -8.84 25.96 -4.28
CA LYS A 45 -7.71 26.33 -5.16
C LYS A 45 -6.37 25.81 -4.61
N GLY A 46 -6.19 25.85 -3.29
CA GLY A 46 -5.05 25.25 -2.60
C GLY A 46 -5.01 23.74 -2.76
N LEU A 47 -6.17 23.07 -2.58
CA LEU A 47 -6.30 21.62 -2.79
C LEU A 47 -5.92 21.18 -4.20
N LEU A 48 -6.43 21.86 -5.24
CA LEU A 48 -6.13 21.52 -6.63
C LEU A 48 -4.64 21.69 -6.98
N LYS A 49 -3.98 22.71 -6.43
CA LYS A 49 -2.54 22.91 -6.64
C LYS A 49 -1.68 21.88 -5.91
N ASN A 50 -2.21 21.31 -4.84
CA ASN A 50 -1.53 20.30 -4.03
C ASN A 50 -1.67 18.87 -4.56
N ILE A 51 -2.39 18.68 -5.69
CA ILE A 51 -2.57 17.38 -6.35
C ILE A 51 -1.25 16.61 -6.53
N PRO A 52 -0.12 17.21 -6.98
CA PRO A 52 1.13 16.50 -7.14
C PRO A 52 1.63 15.81 -5.86
N ASN A 53 1.36 16.39 -4.67
CA ASN A 53 1.72 15.80 -3.38
C ASN A 53 0.80 14.62 -3.00
N THR A 54 -0.46 14.66 -3.44
CA THR A 54 -1.47 13.64 -3.12
C THR A 54 -1.45 12.45 -4.04
N LEU A 55 -1.01 12.66 -5.29
CA LEU A 55 -1.04 11.66 -6.35
C LEU A 55 -0.35 10.34 -5.98
N PRO A 56 0.83 10.31 -5.35
CA PRO A 56 1.50 9.05 -5.01
C PRO A 56 0.67 8.19 -4.05
N TRP A 57 -0.04 8.82 -3.11
CA TRP A 57 -0.90 8.14 -2.13
C TRP A 57 -2.19 7.64 -2.77
N THR A 58 -2.80 8.43 -3.66
CA THR A 58 -3.96 8.01 -4.45
C THR A 58 -3.63 6.78 -5.30
N VAL A 59 -2.46 6.77 -5.95
CA VAL A 59 -2.00 5.63 -6.75
C VAL A 59 -1.84 4.38 -5.87
N LEU A 60 -1.26 4.52 -4.66
CA LEU A 60 -1.14 3.41 -3.72
C LEU A 60 -2.52 2.87 -3.28
N ILE A 61 -3.49 3.74 -2.97
CA ILE A 61 -4.86 3.32 -2.61
C ILE A 61 -5.49 2.52 -3.75
N LEU A 62 -5.43 3.02 -4.98
CA LEU A 62 -5.97 2.32 -6.15
C LEU A 62 -5.28 0.97 -6.37
N ALA A 63 -3.97 0.90 -6.18
CA ALA A 63 -3.22 -0.36 -6.24
C ALA A 63 -3.71 -1.38 -5.21
N VAL A 64 -3.90 -0.96 -3.96
CA VAL A 64 -4.38 -1.86 -2.90
C VAL A 64 -5.83 -2.30 -3.15
N LEU A 65 -6.71 -1.38 -3.57
CA LEU A 65 -8.09 -1.70 -3.95
C LEU A 65 -8.15 -2.68 -5.13
N SER A 66 -7.28 -2.50 -6.12
CA SER A 66 -7.20 -3.40 -7.27
C SER A 66 -6.82 -4.84 -6.86
N SER A 67 -6.12 -5.03 -5.73
CA SER A 67 -5.78 -6.35 -5.21
C SER A 67 -6.99 -7.16 -4.73
N TYR A 68 -8.16 -6.55 -4.51
CA TYR A 68 -9.38 -7.31 -4.19
C TYR A 68 -9.92 -8.06 -5.40
N LYS A 69 -9.86 -7.47 -6.60
CA LYS A 69 -10.34 -8.07 -7.85
C LYS A 69 -9.23 -8.81 -8.61
N TRP A 70 -8.06 -8.20 -8.71
CA TRP A 70 -6.88 -8.73 -9.41
C TRP A 70 -5.77 -9.00 -8.42
N ALA A 71 -5.92 -10.04 -7.60
CA ALA A 71 -5.08 -10.25 -6.42
C ALA A 71 -3.57 -10.18 -6.69
N LYS A 72 -3.08 -10.91 -7.70
CA LYS A 72 -1.65 -10.93 -8.04
C LYS A 72 -1.18 -9.59 -8.60
N ALA A 73 -1.84 -9.07 -9.64
CA ALA A 73 -1.46 -7.81 -10.27
C ALA A 73 -1.53 -6.64 -9.28
N GLY A 74 -2.62 -6.50 -8.53
CA GLY A 74 -2.82 -5.40 -7.59
C GLY A 74 -1.84 -5.43 -6.41
N SER A 75 -1.49 -6.62 -5.91
CA SER A 75 -0.47 -6.73 -4.85
C SER A 75 0.93 -6.41 -5.37
N LEU A 76 1.29 -6.84 -6.58
CA LEU A 76 2.55 -6.48 -7.21
C LEU A 76 2.65 -4.97 -7.49
N ILE A 77 1.58 -4.36 -8.01
CA ILE A 77 1.53 -2.90 -8.23
C ILE A 77 1.67 -2.17 -6.90
N SER A 78 1.01 -2.62 -5.82
CA SER A 78 1.14 -2.01 -4.49
C SER A 78 2.59 -2.04 -3.98
N LEU A 79 3.31 -3.13 -4.22
CA LEU A 79 4.73 -3.26 -3.90
C LEU A 79 5.60 -2.30 -4.72
N LEU A 80 5.40 -2.26 -6.04
CA LEU A 80 6.15 -1.35 -6.93
C LEU A 80 5.93 0.12 -6.56
N VAL A 81 4.68 0.50 -6.26
CA VAL A 81 4.34 1.86 -5.82
C VAL A 81 5.00 2.17 -4.47
N SER A 82 4.97 1.24 -3.51
CA SER A 82 5.61 1.42 -2.20
C SER A 82 7.13 1.56 -2.30
N LEU A 83 7.78 0.79 -3.17
CA LEU A 83 9.21 0.92 -3.48
C LEU A 83 9.53 2.26 -4.16
N GLY A 84 8.68 2.68 -5.11
CA GLY A 84 8.79 3.99 -5.76
C GLY A 84 8.68 5.14 -4.76
N LEU A 85 7.72 5.08 -3.83
CA LEU A 85 7.57 6.03 -2.73
C LEU A 85 8.81 6.08 -1.83
N MET A 86 9.32 4.91 -1.44
CA MET A 86 10.54 4.80 -0.62
C MET A 86 11.71 5.53 -1.31
N TYR A 87 11.95 5.23 -2.58
CA TYR A 87 13.01 5.86 -3.37
C TYR A 87 12.80 7.37 -3.51
N PHE A 88 11.63 7.79 -3.98
CA PHE A 88 11.36 9.18 -4.31
C PHE A 88 11.39 10.10 -3.09
N LEU A 89 10.79 9.66 -1.97
CA LEU A 89 10.66 10.50 -0.77
C LEU A 89 11.91 10.52 0.12
N ASN A 90 12.79 9.51 0.04
CA ASN A 90 13.94 9.41 0.94
C ASN A 90 15.31 9.48 0.24
N PHE A 91 15.37 9.26 -1.07
CA PHE A 91 16.66 9.12 -1.78
C PHE A 91 16.78 10.01 -3.02
N SER A 92 15.68 10.34 -3.72
CA SER A 92 15.74 11.07 -5.00
C SER A 92 16.23 12.52 -4.90
N ARG A 93 16.15 13.17 -3.74
CA ARG A 93 16.45 14.61 -3.58
C ARG A 93 17.51 14.92 -2.51
N GLY A 94 18.27 13.92 -2.07
CA GLY A 94 19.27 14.10 -0.99
C GLY A 94 18.67 14.36 0.41
N ASN A 95 17.34 14.34 0.54
CA ASN A 95 16.64 14.49 1.81
C ASN A 95 16.27 13.12 2.37
N PHE A 96 16.89 12.72 3.48
CA PHE A 96 16.53 11.53 4.22
C PHE A 96 15.83 11.93 5.53
N PHE A 97 14.54 11.60 5.64
CA PHE A 97 13.79 11.80 6.88
C PHE A 97 13.46 10.46 7.49
N LEU A 98 13.97 10.18 8.70
CA LEU A 98 13.78 8.89 9.36
C LEU A 98 12.30 8.51 9.51
N SER A 99 11.43 9.48 9.81
CA SER A 99 9.98 9.26 9.92
C SER A 99 9.36 8.79 8.60
N THR A 100 9.66 9.49 7.50
CA THR A 100 9.20 9.13 6.15
C THR A 100 9.78 7.78 5.73
N PHE A 101 11.04 7.51 6.07
CA PHE A 101 11.70 6.24 5.78
C PHE A 101 11.02 5.07 6.49
N VAL A 102 10.75 5.20 7.80
CA VAL A 102 10.07 4.16 8.58
C VAL A 102 8.65 3.91 8.05
N LEU A 103 7.91 4.96 7.71
CA LEU A 103 6.59 4.83 7.08
C LEU A 103 6.69 4.08 5.75
N CYS A 104 7.58 4.50 4.85
CA CYS A 104 7.79 3.84 3.56
C CYS A 104 8.24 2.38 3.73
N LEU A 105 9.07 2.09 4.72
CA LEU A 105 9.52 0.72 5.02
C LEU A 105 8.35 -0.17 5.44
N LEU A 106 7.45 0.36 6.28
CA LEU A 106 6.22 -0.32 6.67
C LEU A 106 5.31 -0.59 5.47
N LEU A 107 5.15 0.38 4.56
CA LEU A 107 4.35 0.21 3.34
C LEU A 107 4.94 -0.88 2.42
N VAL A 108 6.26 -0.90 2.25
CA VAL A 108 6.98 -1.93 1.49
C VAL A 108 6.79 -3.30 2.15
N PHE A 109 6.97 -3.40 3.47
CA PHE A 109 6.80 -4.64 4.22
C PHE A 109 5.39 -5.20 4.05
N LEU A 110 4.34 -4.39 4.28
CA LEU A 110 2.95 -4.82 4.13
C LEU A 110 2.63 -5.22 2.69
N SER A 111 3.13 -4.47 1.70
CA SER A 111 2.92 -4.80 0.28
C SER A 111 3.62 -6.09 -0.12
N PHE A 112 4.80 -6.34 0.43
CA PHE A 112 5.55 -7.58 0.25
C PHE A 112 4.82 -8.77 0.90
N THR A 113 4.34 -8.62 2.14
CA THR A 113 3.49 -9.64 2.80
C THR A 113 2.23 -9.93 1.97
N LEU A 114 1.62 -8.90 1.39
CA LEU A 114 0.45 -9.04 0.53
C LEU A 114 0.76 -9.84 -0.74
N VAL A 115 1.92 -9.61 -1.37
CA VAL A 115 2.40 -10.42 -2.51
C VAL A 115 2.60 -11.86 -2.09
N LEU A 116 3.40 -12.12 -1.04
CA LEU A 116 3.69 -13.49 -0.59
C LEU A 116 2.40 -14.29 -0.31
N THR A 117 1.52 -13.74 0.53
CA THR A 117 0.28 -14.41 0.92
C THR A 117 -0.68 -14.64 -0.25
N THR A 118 -0.68 -13.75 -1.25
CA THR A 118 -1.50 -13.90 -2.46
C THR A 118 -0.99 -15.02 -3.36
N TRP A 119 0.32 -15.15 -3.54
CA TRP A 119 0.90 -16.22 -4.35
C TRP A 119 0.82 -17.59 -3.67
N SER A 120 1.01 -17.65 -2.35
CA SER A 120 0.84 -18.89 -1.58
C SER A 120 -0.61 -19.38 -1.58
N SER A 121 -1.60 -18.48 -1.62
CA SER A 121 -3.03 -18.84 -1.65
C SER A 121 -3.50 -19.43 -2.99
N ALA A 122 -2.69 -19.35 -4.06
CA ALA A 122 -3.05 -19.84 -5.39
C ALA A 122 -2.90 -21.37 -5.53
N GLN A 123 -2.30 -22.03 -4.55
CA GLN A 123 -2.20 -23.49 -4.46
C GLN A 123 -3.38 -24.01 -3.62
N LYS A 124 -4.58 -24.12 -4.20
CA LYS A 124 -5.61 -24.97 -3.59
C LYS A 124 -5.25 -26.43 -3.90
N PRO A 125 -5.22 -27.34 -2.91
CA PRO A 125 -5.23 -28.76 -3.22
C PRO A 125 -6.52 -29.07 -4.00
N GLU A 126 -6.42 -29.86 -5.07
CA GLU A 126 -7.58 -30.38 -5.78
C GLU A 126 -8.55 -31.04 -4.79
N PRO A 127 -9.87 -30.92 -5.00
CA PRO A 127 -10.81 -31.68 -4.21
C PRO A 127 -10.52 -33.17 -4.41
N GLU A 128 -10.19 -33.88 -3.34
CA GLU A 128 -10.20 -35.34 -3.35
C GLU A 128 -11.61 -35.78 -3.77
N GLU A 129 -11.73 -36.29 -4.99
CA GLU A 129 -12.93 -37.03 -5.42
C GLU A 129 -13.15 -38.15 -4.40
N LYS A 130 -14.31 -38.10 -3.74
CA LYS A 130 -14.79 -39.16 -2.85
C LYS A 130 -15.55 -40.20 -3.64
#